data_AF-A0A8X6MKP6-F1
#
_entry.id   AF-A0A8X6MKP6-F1
#
_cell.length_a   1.000
_cell.length_b   1.000
_cell.length_c   1.000
_cell.angle_alpha   90.00
_cell.angle_beta   90.00
_cell.angle_gamma   90.00
#
_symmetry.space_group_name_H-M   'P 1'
#
loop_
_entity.id
_entity.type
_entity.pdbx_description
1 polymer ?
#
loop_
_entity_poly.entity_id
_entity_poly.type
_entity_poly.pdbx_seq_one_letter_code
_entity_poly.pdbx_strand_id
1 'polypeptide(L)'
;MFENVKKDLVTVLVEMGEIVDPGMNLVDLKQKLIQSKAYIEDEEFVCDFLDATIEERIEEEHRKREEHIMKMEKHRKKMEECRKKEECRKEIEVHRRKAEERRLEREHELELVRKEAEERRLERKQELEFARIEARQKTENETRIREARHKEEMEARLKAEVEPRLKAEKEAKAVEDRRKKKEE
;
A
#
# COMPACT_ATOMS: atom_id res chain seq x y z
N MET A 1 -41.21 -11.51 -46.41
CA MET A 1 -40.76 -12.02 -47.74
C MET A 1 -41.30 -11.19 -48.90
N PHE A 2 -42.60 -10.86 -48.96
CA PHE A 2 -43.20 -10.19 -50.12
C PHE A 2 -42.94 -8.68 -50.27
N GLU A 3 -42.54 -7.97 -49.20
CA GLU A 3 -42.30 -6.52 -49.26
C GLU A 3 -41.11 -6.15 -50.16
N ASN A 4 -40.08 -6.99 -50.21
CA ASN A 4 -38.90 -6.72 -51.03
C ASN A 4 -39.21 -6.98 -52.52
N VAL A 5 -39.92 -8.08 -52.82
CA VAL A 5 -40.38 -8.39 -54.18
C VAL A 5 -41.28 -7.27 -54.73
N LYS A 6 -42.15 -6.71 -53.88
CA LYS A 6 -42.98 -5.56 -54.25
C LYS A 6 -42.11 -4.34 -54.58
N LYS A 7 -41.08 -4.05 -53.78
CA LYS A 7 -40.17 -2.93 -54.02
C LYS A 7 -39.36 -3.10 -55.31
N ASP A 8 -38.80 -4.28 -55.56
CA ASP A 8 -38.00 -4.51 -56.77
C ASP A 8 -38.85 -4.34 -58.03
N LEU A 9 -40.09 -4.88 -58.04
CA LEU A 9 -41.00 -4.74 -59.18
C LEU A 9 -41.43 -3.28 -59.40
N VAL A 10 -41.62 -2.51 -58.32
CA VAL A 10 -41.90 -1.07 -58.42
C VAL A 10 -40.70 -0.34 -59.01
N THR A 11 -39.48 -0.61 -58.51
CA THR A 11 -38.24 -0.03 -59.05
C THR A 11 -38.09 -0.34 -60.54
N VAL A 12 -38.22 -1.60 -60.92
CA VAL A 12 -38.06 -2.05 -62.30
C VAL A 12 -39.07 -1.38 -63.24
N LEU A 13 -40.35 -1.35 -62.88
CA LEU A 13 -41.38 -0.69 -63.67
C LEU A 13 -41.14 0.83 -63.80
N VAL A 14 -40.73 1.51 -62.73
CA VAL A 14 -40.43 2.95 -62.76
C VAL A 14 -39.23 3.24 -63.65
N GLU A 15 -38.18 2.43 -63.59
CA GLU A 15 -36.98 2.61 -64.42
C GLU A 15 -37.21 2.30 -65.90
N MET A 16 -38.18 1.42 -66.22
CA MET A 16 -38.67 1.22 -67.59
C MET A 16 -39.62 2.33 -68.09
N GLY A 17 -39.92 3.34 -67.25
CA GLY A 17 -40.77 4.48 -67.61
C GLY A 17 -42.27 4.25 -67.41
N GLU A 18 -42.67 3.17 -66.73
CA GLU A 18 -44.07 2.91 -66.39
C GLU A 18 -44.52 3.72 -65.17
N ILE A 19 -45.75 4.22 -65.19
CA ILE A 19 -46.32 4.98 -64.06
C ILE A 19 -46.84 3.99 -63.01
N VAL A 20 -46.15 3.84 -61.88
CA VAL A 20 -46.53 2.89 -60.82
C VAL A 20 -47.03 3.62 -59.58
N ASP A 21 -48.14 3.16 -59.01
CA ASP A 21 -48.59 3.60 -57.69
C ASP A 21 -47.93 2.72 -56.59
N PRO A 22 -47.21 3.29 -55.61
CA PRO A 22 -46.61 2.56 -54.48
C PRO A 22 -47.62 1.69 -53.70
N GLY A 23 -48.92 2.01 -53.77
CA GLY A 23 -50.01 1.25 -53.17
C GLY A 23 -50.39 -0.05 -53.89
N MET A 24 -49.98 -0.25 -55.15
CA MET A 24 -50.38 -1.42 -55.97
C MET A 24 -50.02 -2.75 -55.31
N ASN A 25 -50.88 -3.76 -55.49
CA ASN A 25 -50.60 -5.10 -54.97
C ASN A 25 -49.60 -5.84 -55.90
N LEU A 26 -49.01 -6.93 -55.41
CA LEU A 26 -48.01 -7.69 -56.16
C LEU A 26 -48.54 -8.27 -57.48
N VAL A 27 -49.82 -8.67 -57.51
CA VAL A 27 -50.47 -9.25 -58.69
C VAL A 27 -50.62 -8.18 -59.77
N ASP A 28 -51.08 -6.98 -59.39
CA ASP A 28 -51.24 -5.84 -60.30
C ASP A 28 -49.90 -5.40 -60.90
N LEU A 29 -48.84 -5.37 -60.09
CA LEU A 29 -47.48 -5.02 -60.54
C LEU A 29 -46.95 -6.04 -61.54
N LYS A 30 -47.12 -7.34 -61.27
CA LYS A 30 -46.72 -8.40 -62.21
C LYS A 30 -47.49 -8.33 -63.52
N GLN A 31 -48.79 -8.08 -63.44
CA GLN A 31 -49.62 -7.96 -64.64
C GLN A 31 -49.23 -6.73 -65.47
N LYS A 32 -48.91 -5.61 -64.81
CA LYS A 32 -48.42 -4.40 -65.48
C LYS A 32 -47.06 -4.61 -66.14
N LEU A 33 -46.16 -5.37 -65.52
CA LEU A 33 -44.87 -5.72 -66.08
C LEU A 33 -45.01 -6.51 -67.38
N ILE A 34 -45.82 -7.58 -67.37
CA ILE A 34 -46.05 -8.44 -68.53
C ILE A 34 -46.74 -7.69 -69.68
N GLN A 35 -47.55 -6.67 -69.34
CA GLN A 35 -48.22 -5.80 -70.33
C GLN A 35 -47.37 -4.61 -70.78
N SER A 36 -46.21 -4.38 -70.15
CA SER A 36 -45.34 -3.26 -70.51
C SER A 36 -44.79 -3.46 -71.91
N LYS A 37 -44.61 -2.34 -72.61
CA LYS A 37 -44.07 -2.37 -73.98
C LYS A 37 -42.66 -2.97 -74.01
N ALA A 38 -41.85 -2.69 -72.99
CA ALA A 38 -40.50 -3.24 -72.85
C ALA A 38 -40.49 -4.77 -72.73
N TYR A 39 -41.42 -5.36 -71.97
CA TYR A 39 -41.53 -6.83 -71.84
C TYR A 39 -41.99 -7.50 -73.13
N ILE A 40 -42.89 -6.85 -73.89
CA ILE A 40 -43.39 -7.37 -75.17
C ILE A 40 -42.33 -7.27 -76.27
N GLU A 41 -41.51 -6.22 -76.25
CA GLU A 41 -40.45 -5.98 -77.24
C GLU A 41 -39.19 -6.81 -76.97
N ASP A 42 -38.80 -6.96 -75.70
CA ASP A 42 -37.58 -7.66 -75.29
C ASP A 42 -37.74 -8.28 -73.89
N GLU A 43 -38.22 -9.52 -73.87
CA GLU A 43 -38.42 -10.29 -72.64
C GLU A 43 -37.09 -10.61 -71.93
N GLU A 44 -36.01 -10.86 -72.69
CA GLU A 44 -34.69 -11.14 -72.12
C GLU A 44 -34.15 -9.91 -71.39
N PHE A 45 -34.29 -8.71 -71.97
CA PHE A 45 -33.92 -7.46 -71.32
C PHE A 45 -34.63 -7.27 -69.97
N VAL A 46 -35.93 -7.54 -69.88
CA VAL A 46 -36.67 -7.40 -68.62
C VAL A 46 -36.26 -8.46 -67.59
N CYS A 47 -35.94 -9.68 -68.03
CA CYS A 47 -35.38 -10.71 -67.14
C CYS A 47 -34.01 -10.31 -66.60
N ASP A 48 -33.08 -9.91 -67.45
CA ASP A 48 -31.73 -9.47 -67.07
C ASP A 48 -31.79 -8.27 -66.10
N PHE A 49 -32.74 -7.37 -66.32
CA PHE A 49 -32.94 -6.19 -65.49
C PHE A 49 -33.51 -6.52 -64.10
N LEU A 50 -34.45 -7.49 -64.03
CA LEU A 50 -34.92 -8.03 -62.76
C LEU A 50 -33.81 -8.77 -62.01
N ASP A 51 -33.01 -9.55 -62.72
CA ASP A 51 -31.88 -10.28 -62.14
C ASP A 51 -30.84 -9.29 -61.59
N ALA A 52 -30.49 -8.24 -62.34
CA ALA A 52 -29.60 -7.18 -61.87
C ALA A 52 -30.13 -6.46 -60.61
N THR A 53 -31.43 -6.16 -60.57
CA THR A 53 -32.07 -5.53 -59.39
C THR A 53 -32.03 -6.46 -58.17
N ILE A 54 -32.26 -7.75 -58.38
CA ILE A 54 -32.22 -8.78 -57.33
C ILE A 54 -30.78 -8.95 -56.80
N GLU A 55 -29.80 -9.02 -57.71
CA GLU A 55 -28.38 -9.11 -57.39
C GLU A 55 -27.90 -7.91 -56.58
N GLU A 56 -28.21 -6.69 -57.02
CA GLU A 56 -27.82 -5.46 -56.30
C GLU A 56 -28.33 -5.46 -54.87
N ARG A 57 -29.59 -5.86 -54.64
CA ARG A 57 -30.14 -5.97 -53.29
C ARG A 57 -29.44 -7.05 -52.47
N ILE A 58 -29.18 -8.23 -53.05
CA ILE A 58 -28.47 -9.31 -52.35
C ILE A 58 -27.09 -8.82 -51.91
N GLU A 59 -26.37 -8.12 -52.79
CA GLU A 59 -25.09 -7.50 -52.47
C GLU A 59 -25.23 -6.42 -51.39
N GLU A 60 -26.24 -5.55 -51.47
CA GLU A 60 -26.44 -4.51 -50.48
C GLU A 60 -26.76 -5.09 -49.08
N GLU A 61 -27.59 -6.13 -49.02
CA GLU A 61 -27.83 -6.88 -47.79
C GLU A 61 -26.56 -7.54 -47.27
N HIS A 62 -25.74 -8.12 -48.15
CA HIS A 62 -24.48 -8.72 -47.79
C HIS A 62 -23.51 -7.67 -47.21
N ARG A 63 -23.35 -6.52 -47.87
CA ARG A 63 -22.56 -5.38 -47.38
C ARG A 63 -23.03 -4.93 -46.00
N LYS A 64 -24.33 -4.76 -45.80
CA LYS A 64 -24.92 -4.39 -44.49
C LYS A 64 -24.62 -5.44 -43.42
N ARG A 65 -24.70 -6.73 -43.75
CA ARG A 65 -24.38 -7.83 -42.82
C ARG A 65 -22.90 -7.84 -42.47
N GLU A 66 -22.02 -7.69 -43.45
CA GLU A 66 -20.56 -7.63 -43.25
C GLU A 66 -20.16 -6.43 -42.37
N GLU A 67 -20.73 -5.25 -42.62
CA GLU A 67 -20.51 -4.08 -41.77
C GLU A 67 -20.96 -4.32 -40.34
N HIS A 68 -22.11 -4.95 -40.15
CA HIS A 68 -22.62 -5.27 -38.82
C HIS A 68 -21.69 -6.26 -38.10
N ILE A 69 -21.23 -7.31 -38.80
CA ILE A 69 -20.25 -8.26 -38.27
C ILE A 69 -18.96 -7.54 -37.88
N MET A 70 -18.41 -6.69 -38.76
CA MET A 70 -17.20 -5.92 -38.49
C MET A 70 -17.35 -5.01 -37.26
N LYS A 71 -18.49 -4.32 -37.13
CA LYS A 71 -18.80 -3.48 -35.96
C LYS A 71 -18.85 -4.32 -34.67
N MET A 72 -19.48 -5.48 -34.70
CA MET A 72 -19.55 -6.40 -33.56
C MET A 72 -18.18 -6.97 -33.18
N GLU A 73 -17.37 -7.35 -34.17
CA GLU A 73 -16.01 -7.83 -33.91
C GLU A 73 -15.10 -6.76 -33.32
N LYS A 74 -15.20 -5.53 -33.84
CA LYS A 74 -14.46 -4.38 -33.30
C LYS A 74 -14.87 -4.09 -31.85
N HIS A 75 -16.16 -4.16 -31.55
CA HIS A 75 -16.66 -4.01 -30.18
C HIS A 75 -16.15 -5.14 -29.28
N ARG A 76 -16.21 -6.40 -29.73
CA ARG A 76 -15.68 -7.57 -29.01
C ARG A 76 -14.19 -7.40 -28.69
N LYS A 77 -13.37 -7.03 -29.68
CA LYS A 77 -11.92 -6.78 -29.50
C LYS A 77 -11.66 -5.68 -28.46
N LYS A 78 -12.40 -4.57 -28.51
CA LYS A 78 -12.28 -3.49 -27.52
C LYS A 78 -12.63 -3.96 -26.10
N MET A 79 -13.70 -4.73 -25.95
CA MET A 79 -14.10 -5.27 -24.65
C MET A 79 -13.04 -6.22 -24.09
N GLU A 80 -12.46 -7.07 -24.94
CA GLU A 80 -11.37 -7.97 -24.54
C GLU A 80 -10.10 -7.21 -24.13
N GLU A 81 -9.74 -6.16 -24.88
CA GLU A 81 -8.61 -5.29 -24.54
C GLU A 81 -8.81 -4.55 -23.21
N CYS A 82 -10.02 -4.02 -22.97
CA CYS A 82 -10.39 -3.43 -21.69
C CYS A 82 -10.26 -4.44 -20.55
N ARG A 83 -10.73 -5.68 -20.74
CA ARG A 83 -10.62 -6.74 -19.73
C ARG A 83 -9.16 -7.07 -19.41
N LYS A 84 -8.33 -7.27 -20.44
CA LYS A 84 -6.89 -7.52 -20.28
C LYS A 84 -6.16 -6.38 -19.58
N LYS A 85 -6.50 -5.13 -19.89
CA LYS A 85 -5.95 -3.94 -19.21
C LYS A 85 -6.34 -3.89 -17.73
N GLU A 86 -7.58 -4.26 -17.41
CA GLU A 86 -8.06 -4.31 -16.04
C GLU A 86 -7.38 -5.42 -15.22
N GLU A 87 -7.23 -6.62 -15.81
CA GLU A 87 -6.49 -7.74 -15.23
C GLU A 87 -5.04 -7.34 -14.93
N CYS A 88 -4.32 -6.75 -15.90
CA CYS A 88 -2.97 -6.24 -15.73
C CYS A 88 -2.88 -5.19 -14.60
N ARG A 89 -3.85 -4.27 -14.49
CA ARG A 89 -3.90 -3.28 -13.41
C ARG A 89 -4.07 -3.95 -12.04
N LYS A 90 -4.95 -4.94 -11.92
CA LYS A 90 -5.18 -5.68 -10.67
C LYS A 90 -3.93 -6.44 -10.24
N GLU A 91 -3.23 -7.08 -11.17
CA GLU A 91 -1.96 -7.76 -10.89
C GLU A 91 -0.89 -6.80 -10.36
N ILE A 92 -0.71 -5.66 -11.04
CA ILE A 92 0.23 -4.61 -10.59
C ILE A 92 -0.12 -4.13 -9.18
N GLU A 93 -1.41 -3.91 -8.88
CA GLU A 93 -1.85 -3.47 -7.57
C GLU A 93 -1.58 -4.51 -6.47
N VAL A 94 -1.81 -5.80 -6.76
CA VAL A 94 -1.48 -6.90 -5.84
C VAL A 94 0.02 -6.96 -5.57
N HIS A 95 0.85 -6.85 -6.61
CA HIS A 95 2.30 -6.81 -6.44
C HIS A 95 2.76 -5.61 -5.61
N ARG A 96 2.16 -4.43 -5.83
CA ARG A 96 2.45 -3.23 -5.05
C ARG A 96 2.09 -3.42 -3.57
N ARG A 97 0.88 -3.92 -3.27
CA ARG A 97 0.46 -4.19 -1.88
C ARG A 97 1.38 -5.20 -1.19
N LYS A 98 1.73 -6.30 -1.86
CA LYS A 98 2.68 -7.29 -1.32
C LYS A 98 4.10 -6.72 -1.10
N ALA A 99 4.51 -5.75 -1.91
CA ALA A 99 5.80 -5.08 -1.70
C ALA A 99 5.74 -4.13 -0.49
N GLU A 100 4.64 -3.40 -0.34
CA GLU A 100 4.41 -2.49 0.78
C GLU A 100 4.27 -3.22 2.11
N GLU A 101 3.52 -4.32 2.14
CA GLU A 101 3.39 -5.20 3.31
C GLU A 101 4.75 -5.72 3.78
N ARG A 102 5.59 -6.22 2.86
CA ARG A 102 6.97 -6.64 3.17
C ARG A 102 7.86 -5.49 3.67
N ARG A 103 7.59 -4.24 3.26
CA ARG A 103 8.32 -3.07 3.78
C ARG A 103 7.89 -2.77 5.21
N LEU A 104 6.59 -2.78 5.46
CA LEU A 104 6.02 -2.53 6.78
C LEU A 104 6.47 -3.59 7.79
N GLU A 105 6.48 -4.86 7.39
CA GLU A 105 6.96 -5.98 8.22
C GLU A 105 8.42 -5.78 8.65
N ARG A 106 9.30 -5.43 7.69
CA ARG A 106 10.71 -5.12 8.00
C ARG A 106 10.87 -3.90 8.88
N GLU A 107 10.05 -2.87 8.68
CA GLU A 107 10.08 -1.67 9.50
C GLU A 107 9.68 -1.98 10.95
N HIS A 108 8.62 -2.77 11.14
CA HIS A 108 8.19 -3.24 12.45
C HIS A 108 9.25 -4.12 13.13
N GLU A 109 9.88 -5.04 12.39
CA GLU A 109 10.99 -5.85 12.91
C GLU A 109 12.16 -4.97 13.40
N LEU A 110 12.56 -3.97 12.60
CA LEU A 110 13.60 -3.02 12.99
C LEU A 110 13.20 -2.17 14.19
N GLU A 111 11.92 -1.82 14.32
CA GLU A 111 11.41 -1.09 15.48
C GLU A 111 11.47 -1.94 16.76
N LEU A 112 11.12 -3.23 16.67
CA LEU A 112 11.26 -4.16 17.80
C LEU A 112 12.72 -4.27 18.24
N VAL A 113 13.64 -4.45 17.30
CA VAL A 113 15.09 -4.51 17.59
C VAL A 113 15.58 -3.21 18.23
N ARG A 114 15.10 -2.05 17.78
CA ARG A 114 15.44 -0.76 18.39
C ARG A 114 14.96 -0.65 19.83
N LYS A 115 13.72 -1.06 20.10
CA LYS A 115 13.13 -1.05 21.45
C LYS A 115 13.91 -1.97 22.38
N GLU A 116 14.20 -3.19 21.94
CA GLU A 116 14.99 -4.15 22.72
C GLU A 116 16.41 -3.64 23.01
N ALA A 117 17.06 -3.03 22.02
CA ALA A 117 18.38 -2.44 22.22
C ALA A 117 18.34 -1.25 23.20
N GLU A 118 17.28 -0.46 23.19
CA GLU A 118 17.09 0.65 24.13
C GLU A 118 16.84 0.15 25.55
N GLU A 119 16.00 -0.87 25.71
CA GLU A 119 15.72 -1.53 26.98
C GLU A 119 17.00 -2.09 27.62
N ARG A 120 17.80 -2.87 26.87
CA ARG A 120 19.10 -3.36 27.34
C ARG A 120 20.07 -2.24 27.71
N ARG A 121 20.02 -1.10 27.02
CA ARG A 121 20.85 0.08 27.37
C ARG A 121 20.38 0.71 28.68
N LEU A 122 19.08 0.72 28.96
CA LEU A 122 18.53 1.25 30.18
C LEU A 122 18.86 0.34 31.37
N GLU A 123 18.67 -0.97 31.22
CA GLU A 123 19.04 -1.97 32.22
C GLU A 123 20.52 -1.85 32.60
N ARG A 124 21.41 -1.81 31.60
CA ARG A 124 22.85 -1.65 31.85
C ARG A 124 23.19 -0.33 32.56
N LYS A 125 22.47 0.76 32.27
CA LYS A 125 22.65 2.03 32.98
C LYS A 125 22.24 1.91 34.45
N GLN A 126 21.12 1.25 34.72
CA GLN A 126 20.64 1.01 36.09
C GLN A 126 21.63 0.15 36.87
N GLU A 127 22.12 -0.95 36.29
CA GLU A 127 23.14 -1.81 36.90
C GLU A 127 24.41 -1.02 37.24
N LEU A 128 24.91 -0.19 36.32
CA LEU A 128 26.08 0.66 36.55
C LEU A 128 25.83 1.69 37.66
N GLU A 129 24.63 2.24 37.75
CA GLU A 129 24.26 3.17 38.81
C GLU A 129 24.22 2.48 40.19
N PHE A 130 23.61 1.30 40.28
CA PHE A 130 23.61 0.48 41.49
C PHE A 130 25.03 0.13 41.94
N ALA A 131 25.87 -0.36 41.02
CA ALA A 131 27.27 -0.67 41.31
C ALA A 131 28.04 0.58 41.79
N ARG A 132 27.76 1.76 41.24
CA ARG A 132 28.36 3.02 41.67
C ARG A 132 27.94 3.41 43.09
N ILE A 133 26.65 3.25 43.42
CA ILE A 133 26.12 3.53 44.76
C ILE A 133 26.74 2.58 45.78
N GLU A 134 26.78 1.28 45.48
CA GLU A 134 27.37 0.26 46.35
C GLU A 134 28.87 0.53 46.60
N ALA A 135 29.64 0.82 45.54
CA ALA A 135 31.05 1.17 45.66
C ALA A 135 31.25 2.39 46.56
N ARG A 136 30.42 3.44 46.42
CA ARG A 136 30.46 4.63 47.26
C ARG A 136 30.18 4.30 48.73
N GLN A 137 29.13 3.52 49.00
CA GLN A 137 28.79 3.10 50.37
C GLN A 137 29.91 2.28 51.01
N LYS A 138 30.52 1.38 50.24
CA LYS A 138 31.66 0.59 50.72
C LYS A 138 32.83 1.49 51.11
N THR A 139 33.20 2.44 50.25
CA THR A 139 34.28 3.39 50.55
C THR A 139 33.96 4.25 51.78
N GLU A 140 32.70 4.71 51.93
CA GLU A 140 32.29 5.52 53.08
C GLU A 140 32.31 4.73 54.39
N ASN A 141 31.89 3.47 54.36
CA ASN A 141 31.95 2.59 55.51
C ASN A 141 33.41 2.29 55.91
N GLU A 142 34.28 2.03 54.93
CA GLU A 142 35.72 1.85 55.17
C GLU A 142 36.35 3.10 55.80
N THR A 143 36.00 4.31 55.32
CA THR A 143 36.48 5.56 55.94
C THR A 143 35.97 5.74 57.36
N ARG A 144 34.67 5.48 57.63
CA ARG A 144 34.10 5.56 58.98
C ARG A 144 34.76 4.59 59.96
N ILE A 145 35.01 3.36 59.53
CA ILE A 145 35.73 2.35 60.34
C ILE A 145 37.15 2.83 60.64
N ARG A 146 37.85 3.39 59.65
CA ARG A 146 39.22 3.89 59.83
C ARG A 146 39.27 5.08 60.79
N GLU A 147 38.33 6.02 60.68
CA GLU A 147 38.21 7.16 61.60
C GLU A 147 37.87 6.72 63.02
N ALA A 148 36.96 5.76 63.19
CA ALA A 148 36.63 5.20 64.50
C ALA A 148 37.86 4.56 65.16
N ARG A 149 38.61 3.73 64.42
CA ARG A 149 39.86 3.13 64.92
C ARG A 149 40.91 4.18 65.30
N HIS A 150 41.09 5.22 64.47
CA HIS A 150 42.02 6.30 64.79
C HIS A 150 41.59 7.06 66.05
N LYS A 151 40.29 7.31 66.22
CA LYS A 151 39.75 7.96 67.43
C LYS A 151 39.99 7.11 68.68
N GLU A 152 39.71 5.82 68.62
CA GLU A 152 40.00 4.86 69.70
C GLU A 152 41.50 4.79 70.03
N GLU A 153 42.37 4.79 69.02
CA GLU A 153 43.82 4.81 69.21
C GLU A 153 44.29 6.09 69.93
N MET A 154 43.77 7.26 69.52
CA MET A 154 44.10 8.53 70.16
C MET A 154 43.61 8.59 71.61
N GLU A 155 42.41 8.07 71.90
CA GLU A 155 41.88 7.98 73.26
C GLU A 155 42.71 7.02 74.13
N ALA A 156 43.11 5.87 73.59
CA ALA A 156 43.99 4.93 74.26
C ALA A 156 45.36 5.55 74.58
N ARG A 157 45.96 6.31 73.65
CA ARG A 157 47.20 7.07 73.88
C ARG A 157 47.04 8.12 74.96
N LEU A 158 45.93 8.87 74.97
CA LEU A 158 45.65 9.88 75.98
C LEU A 158 45.60 9.26 77.40
N LYS A 159 44.87 8.15 77.55
CA LYS A 159 44.76 7.41 78.82
C LYS A 159 46.10 6.80 79.26
N ALA A 160 46.85 6.21 78.33
CA ALA A 160 48.08 5.49 78.66
C ALA A 160 49.28 6.41 78.94
N GLU A 161 49.39 7.54 78.24
CA GLU A 161 50.59 8.38 78.31
C GLU A 161 50.35 9.73 79.01
N VAL A 162 49.24 10.40 78.71
CA VAL A 162 49.01 11.80 79.14
C VAL A 162 48.41 11.88 80.54
N GLU A 163 47.40 11.06 80.84
CA GLU A 163 46.78 11.01 82.17
C GLU A 163 47.77 10.70 83.31
N PRO A 164 48.66 9.68 83.21
CA PRO A 164 49.64 9.42 84.26
C PRO A 164 50.68 10.53 84.39
N ARG A 165 51.11 11.16 83.28
CA ARG A 165 52.01 12.32 83.33
C ARG A 165 51.38 13.52 84.04
N LEU A 166 50.12 13.83 83.73
CA LEU A 166 49.35 14.88 84.41
C LEU A 166 49.17 14.57 85.90
N LYS A 167 48.94 13.31 86.26
CA LYS A 167 48.83 12.90 87.66
C LYS A 167 50.17 13.07 88.39
N ALA A 168 51.27 12.61 87.81
CA ALA A 168 52.61 12.78 88.35
C ALA A 168 53.00 14.27 88.47
N GLU A 169 52.65 15.11 87.49
CA GLU A 169 52.90 16.55 87.54
C GLU A 169 52.09 17.25 88.65
N LYS A 170 50.82 16.89 88.81
CA LYS A 170 49.98 17.40 89.92
C LYS A 170 50.53 16.99 91.28
N GLU A 171 50.99 15.74 91.42
CA GLU A 171 51.64 15.26 92.64
C GLU A 171 52.97 16.00 92.90
N ALA A 172 53.78 16.22 91.86
CA ALA A 172 55.03 16.98 91.96
C ALA A 172 54.78 18.44 92.40
N LYS A 173 53.80 19.14 91.80
CA LYS A 173 53.40 20.50 92.20
C LYS A 173 52.88 20.53 93.64
N ALA A 174 52.06 19.56 94.06
CA ALA A 174 51.61 19.48 95.45
C ALA A 174 52.75 19.26 96.46
N VAL A 175 53.79 18.51 96.08
CA VAL A 175 55.02 18.35 96.87
C VAL A 175 55.81 19.66 96.92
N GLU A 176 55.90 20.38 95.81
CA GLU A 176 56.59 21.67 95.73
C GLU A 176 55.88 22.76 96.57
N ASP A 177 54.55 22.85 96.50
CA ASP A 177 53.75 23.77 97.32
C ASP A 177 53.86 23.43 98.82
N ARG A 178 53.97 22.14 99.16
CA ARG A 178 54.25 21.71 100.55
C ARG A 178 55.67 22.06 101.00
N ARG A 179 56.65 22.15 100.10
CA ARG A 179 58.00 22.62 100.42
C ARG A 179 58.02 24.13 100.63
N LYS A 180 57.37 24.90 99.75
CA LYS A 180 57.28 26.36 99.89
C LYS A 180 56.56 26.81 101.16
N LYS A 181 55.51 26.10 101.60
CA LYS A 181 54.84 26.33 102.90
C LYS A 181 55.65 25.95 104.14
N LYS A 182 56.81 25.29 103.99
CA LYS A 182 57.74 24.97 105.09
C LYS A 182 58.92 25.94 105.17
N GLU A 183 59.06 26.85 104.21
CA GLU A 183 60.13 27.86 104.13
C GLU A 183 59.64 29.29 104.41
N GLU A 184 58.37 29.46 104.80
CA GLU A 184 57.73 30.68 105.34
C GLU A 184 57.47 30.52 106.85
#